data_AF-A0A2E4CV11-F1
#
_entry.id   AF-A0A2E4CV11-F1
#
_cell.length_a   1.000
_cell.length_b   1.000
_cell.length_c   1.000
_cell.angle_alpha   90.00
_cell.angle_beta   90.00
_cell.angle_gamma   90.00
#
_symmetry.space_group_name_H-M   'P 1'
#
loop_
_entity.id
_entity.type
_entity.pdbx_description
1 polymer ?
#
loop_
_entity_poly.entity_id
_entity_poly.type
_entity_poly.pdbx_seq_one_letter_code
_entity_poly.pdbx_strand_id
1 'polypeptide(L)'
;MTQNDAEISGERRFRSRRRRFFRYVVIALVASLFAGMVSGTLSQFYEVGLIPVWAPVLACALLVAALVWFTYDYFKRVDELDLKDNLWAHTIGLYGGVIAFGVWYFLADLGLIRSPSALAVVAIMMIVTFAAYGLRKLGWR
;
A
#
# COMPACT_ATOMS: atom_id res chain seq x y z
N MET A 1 -24.34 34.86 20.50
CA MET A 1 -24.17 33.41 20.28
C MET A 1 -25.42 32.91 19.56
N THR A 2 -25.34 32.69 18.25
CA THR A 2 -26.46 32.22 17.44
C THR A 2 -26.73 30.74 17.72
N GLN A 3 -27.99 30.41 17.98
CA GLN A 3 -28.57 29.12 18.37
C GLN A 3 -28.33 27.92 17.41
N ASN A 4 -27.41 28.01 16.44
CA ASN A 4 -27.10 26.95 15.49
C ASN A 4 -25.92 26.04 15.91
N ASP A 5 -25.28 26.33 17.04
CA ASP A 5 -24.18 25.51 17.59
C ASP A 5 -24.68 24.38 18.50
N ALA A 6 -25.99 24.13 18.51
CA ALA A 6 -26.60 22.97 19.16
C ALA A 6 -26.13 21.68 18.46
N GLU A 7 -25.04 21.14 19.00
CA GLU A 7 -24.61 19.75 18.88
C GLU A 7 -24.58 19.21 17.45
N ILE A 8 -23.45 19.39 16.77
CA ILE A 8 -23.08 18.44 15.72
C ILE A 8 -23.02 17.06 16.40
N SER A 9 -24.09 16.27 16.25
CA SER A 9 -24.19 14.91 16.79
C SER A 9 -22.88 14.15 16.51
N GLY A 10 -22.41 13.38 17.48
CA GLY A 10 -21.15 12.62 17.38
C GLY A 10 -21.05 11.80 16.09
N GLU A 11 -22.19 11.33 15.57
CA GLU A 11 -22.29 10.62 14.29
C GLU A 11 -21.96 11.49 13.07
N ARG A 12 -22.41 12.75 13.04
CA ARG A 12 -22.08 13.70 11.96
C ARG A 12 -20.59 14.03 11.99
N ARG A 13 -20.00 14.19 13.18
CA ARG A 13 -18.56 14.42 13.34
C ARG A 13 -17.76 13.21 12.86
N PHE A 14 -18.17 11.99 13.24
CA PHE A 14 -17.56 10.73 12.80
C PHE A 14 -17.65 10.53 11.28
N ARG A 15 -18.84 10.74 10.69
CA ARG A 15 -19.05 10.66 9.24
C ARG A 15 -18.18 11.65 8.47
N SER A 16 -18.02 12.87 8.98
CA SER A 16 -17.14 13.88 8.37
C SER A 16 -15.66 13.50 8.42
N ARG A 17 -15.20 12.88 9.53
CA ARG A 17 -13.81 12.40 9.69
C ARG A 17 -13.54 11.24 8.75
N ARG A 18 -14.47 10.28 8.68
CA ARG A 18 -14.38 9.12 7.78
C ARG A 18 -14.36 9.52 6.31
N ARG A 19 -15.19 10.48 5.90
CA ARG A 19 -15.18 11.00 4.51
C ARG A 19 -13.86 11.71 4.16
N ARG A 20 -13.29 12.48 5.11
CA ARG A 20 -11.97 13.12 4.94
C ARG A 20 -10.85 12.08 4.79
N PHE A 21 -10.90 11.02 5.59
CA PHE A 21 -9.97 9.90 5.48
C PHE A 21 -10.06 9.19 4.12
N PHE A 22 -11.27 8.82 3.68
CA PHE A 22 -11.43 8.19 2.37
C PHE A 22 -10.99 9.09 1.22
N ARG A 23 -11.30 10.39 1.28
CA ARG A 23 -10.82 11.35 0.28
C ARG A 23 -9.29 11.39 0.24
N TYR A 24 -8.64 11.40 1.39
CA TYR A 24 -7.18 11.34 1.48
C TYR A 24 -6.61 10.06 0.84
N VAL A 25 -7.18 8.89 1.16
CA VAL A 25 -6.76 7.61 0.58
C VAL A 25 -6.98 7.59 -0.94
N VAL A 26 -8.11 8.08 -1.44
CA VAL A 26 -8.39 8.15 -2.88
C VAL A 26 -7.40 9.06 -3.60
N ILE A 27 -7.10 10.23 -3.04
CA ILE A 27 -6.09 11.14 -3.62
C ILE A 27 -4.72 10.47 -3.67
N ALA A 28 -4.33 9.77 -2.60
CA ALA A 28 -3.07 9.04 -2.56
C ALA A 28 -3.02 7.93 -3.62
N LEU A 29 -4.10 7.15 -3.78
CA LEU A 29 -4.19 6.11 -4.81
C LEU A 29 -4.06 6.70 -6.22
N VAL A 30 -4.75 7.81 -6.50
CA VAL A 30 -4.64 8.51 -7.80
C VAL A 30 -3.23 9.04 -8.02
N ALA A 31 -2.61 9.61 -6.99
CA ALA A 31 -1.23 10.09 -7.07
C ALA A 31 -0.24 8.93 -7.32
N SER A 32 -0.42 7.79 -6.66
CA SER A 32 0.39 6.59 -6.89
C SER A 32 0.20 6.01 -8.29
N LEU A 33 -1.02 6.02 -8.83
CA LEU A 33 -1.29 5.61 -10.21
C LEU A 33 -0.52 6.49 -11.19
N PHE A 34 -0.59 7.81 -10.99
CA PHE A 34 0.13 8.78 -11.82
C PHE A 34 1.64 8.61 -11.71
N ALA A 35 2.17 8.42 -10.50
CA ALA A 35 3.58 8.13 -10.27
C ALA A 35 4.03 6.85 -10.99
N GLY A 36 3.20 5.79 -10.99
CA GLY A 36 3.46 4.56 -11.74
C GLY A 36 3.53 4.78 -13.25
N MET A 37 2.62 5.58 -13.82
CA MET A 37 2.66 5.95 -15.24
C MET A 37 3.93 6.73 -15.60
N VAL A 38 4.30 7.72 -14.79
CA VAL A 38 5.52 8.52 -14.97
C VAL A 38 6.78 7.67 -14.81
N SER A 39 6.78 6.71 -13.88
CA SER A 39 7.89 5.77 -13.73
C SER A 39 8.10 4.93 -15.00
N GLY A 40 7.01 4.51 -15.65
CA GLY A 40 7.08 3.73 -16.89
C GLY A 40 7.72 4.52 -18.03
N THR A 41 7.34 5.79 -18.21
CA THR A 41 7.93 6.65 -19.24
C THR A 41 9.39 7.00 -18.93
N LEU A 42 9.74 7.24 -17.66
CA LEU A 42 11.13 7.43 -17.25
C LEU A 42 12.01 6.20 -17.56
N SER A 43 11.50 4.99 -17.35
CA SER A 43 12.22 3.75 -17.70
C SER A 43 12.54 3.70 -19.19
N GLN A 44 11.54 3.99 -20.03
CA GLN A 44 11.71 4.01 -21.48
C GLN A 44 12.74 5.07 -21.92
N PHE A 45 12.68 6.28 -21.36
CA PHE A 45 13.65 7.34 -21.68
C PHE A 45 15.07 6.99 -21.25
N TYR A 46 15.22 6.28 -20.14
CA TYR A 46 16.52 5.78 -19.71
C TYR A 46 17.05 4.70 -20.67
N GLU A 47 16.20 3.75 -21.07
CA GLU A 47 16.56 2.68 -22.01
C GLU A 47 17.01 3.21 -23.38
N VAL A 48 16.39 4.28 -23.88
CA VAL A 48 16.80 4.93 -25.15
C VAL A 48 17.95 5.94 -24.97
N GLY A 49 18.49 6.09 -23.76
CA GLY A 49 19.64 6.97 -23.48
C GLY A 49 19.33 8.47 -23.45
N LEU A 50 18.05 8.87 -23.37
CA LEU A 50 17.64 10.28 -23.31
C LEU A 50 17.90 10.91 -21.94
N ILE A 51 17.90 10.10 -20.88
CA ILE A 51 18.13 10.57 -19.50
C ILE A 51 19.27 9.80 -18.83
N PRO A 52 20.07 10.47 -17.98
CA PRO A 52 21.15 9.84 -17.23
C PRO A 52 20.63 8.98 -16.07
N VAL A 53 21.46 8.03 -15.61
CA VAL A 53 21.16 7.06 -14.52
C VAL A 53 20.68 7.72 -13.23
N TRP A 54 21.16 8.93 -12.91
CA TRP A 54 20.77 9.60 -11.67
C TRP A 54 19.28 9.95 -11.62
N ALA A 55 18.63 10.15 -12.77
CA ALA A 55 17.22 10.53 -12.85
C ALA A 55 16.27 9.42 -12.33
N PRO A 56 16.32 8.18 -12.84
CA PRO A 56 15.50 7.09 -12.28
C PRO A 56 15.88 6.76 -10.83
N VAL A 57 17.16 6.85 -10.45
CA VAL A 57 17.59 6.64 -9.05
C VAL A 57 16.98 7.68 -8.12
N LEU A 58 16.98 8.95 -8.51
CA LEU A 58 16.33 10.03 -7.74
C LEU A 58 14.82 9.82 -7.65
N ALA A 59 14.17 9.39 -8.74
CA ALA A 59 12.75 9.05 -8.73
C ALA A 59 12.42 7.93 -7.73
N CYS A 60 13.24 6.87 -7.68
CA CYS A 60 13.11 5.81 -6.68
C CYS A 60 13.28 6.35 -5.25
N ALA A 61 14.26 7.21 -5.00
CA ALA A 61 14.48 7.80 -3.68
C ALA A 61 13.30 8.66 -3.23
N LEU A 62 12.75 9.48 -4.14
CA LEU A 62 11.55 10.28 -3.89
C LEU A 62 10.32 9.42 -3.63
N LEU A 63 10.15 8.33 -4.38
CA LEU A 63 9.06 7.37 -4.16
C LEU A 63 9.15 6.75 -2.77
N VAL A 64 10.33 6.29 -2.34
CA VAL A 64 10.54 5.74 -0.99
C VAL A 64 10.23 6.78 0.07
N ALA A 65 10.73 8.01 -0.06
CA ALA A 65 10.44 9.09 0.87
C ALA A 65 8.94 9.41 0.96
N ALA A 66 8.25 9.42 -0.19
CA ALA A 66 6.81 9.65 -0.25
C ALA A 66 6.02 8.52 0.41
N LEU A 67 6.42 7.26 0.20
CA LEU A 67 5.79 6.11 0.86
C LEU A 67 5.99 6.13 2.38
N VAL A 68 7.20 6.42 2.86
CA VAL A 68 7.48 6.55 4.30
C VAL A 68 6.65 7.67 4.92
N TRP A 69 6.62 8.84 4.27
CA TRP A 69 5.82 9.97 4.74
C TRP A 69 4.32 9.67 4.74
N PHE A 70 3.82 9.05 3.67
CA PHE A 70 2.42 8.64 3.55
C PHE A 70 2.04 7.64 4.64
N THR A 71 2.86 6.62 4.89
CA THR A 71 2.62 5.64 5.96
C THR A 71 2.57 6.31 7.33
N TYR A 72 3.50 7.23 7.61
CA TYR A 72 3.52 7.98 8.87
C TYR A 72 2.27 8.85 9.04
N ASP A 73 1.87 9.60 8.01
CA ASP A 73 0.69 10.46 8.05
C ASP A 73 -0.62 9.65 8.06
N TYR A 74 -0.65 8.49 7.40
CA TYR A 74 -1.77 7.55 7.41
C TYR A 74 -2.05 7.04 8.82
N PHE A 75 -1.02 6.59 9.55
CA PHE A 75 -1.19 6.05 10.90
C PHE A 75 -1.70 7.08 11.90
N LYS A 76 -1.42 8.38 11.70
CA LYS A 76 -2.01 9.45 12.53
C LYS A 76 -3.52 9.63 12.34
N ARG A 77 -4.05 9.19 11.20
CA ARG A 77 -5.45 9.42 10.80
C ARG A 77 -6.35 8.23 11.09
N VAL A 78 -5.79 7.02 11.12
CA VAL A 78 -6.51 5.75 11.29
C VAL A 78 -6.94 5.55 12.75
N ASP A 79 -8.03 4.81 12.94
CA ASP A 79 -8.53 4.44 14.27
C ASP A 79 -7.77 3.22 14.83
N GLU A 80 -7.70 3.06 16.15
CA GLU A 80 -6.92 1.99 16.79
C GLU A 80 -7.42 0.58 16.43
N LEU A 81 -8.74 0.42 16.26
CA LEU A 81 -9.34 -0.84 15.85
C LEU A 81 -8.94 -1.20 14.41
N ASP A 82 -9.08 -0.24 13.48
CA ASP A 82 -8.67 -0.42 12.09
C ASP A 82 -7.14 -0.58 11.98
N LEU A 83 -6.35 0.07 12.86
CA LEU A 83 -4.90 -0.10 12.95
C LEU A 83 -4.53 -1.55 13.31
N LYS A 84 -5.17 -2.11 14.34
CA LYS A 84 -4.93 -3.50 14.75
C LYS A 84 -5.24 -4.47 13.62
N ASP A 85 -6.38 -4.31 12.96
CA ASP A 85 -6.76 -5.17 11.83
C ASP A 85 -5.79 -5.03 10.65
N ASN A 86 -5.33 -3.80 10.34
CA ASN A 86 -4.32 -3.55 9.32
C ASN A 86 -2.98 -4.20 9.66
N LEU A 87 -2.49 -4.07 10.91
CA LEU A 87 -1.22 -4.66 11.34
C LEU A 87 -1.26 -6.19 11.26
N TRP A 88 -2.37 -6.81 11.68
CA TRP A 88 -2.58 -8.24 11.54
C TRP A 88 -2.55 -8.68 10.07
N ALA A 89 -3.35 -8.03 9.23
CA ALA A 89 -3.42 -8.35 7.81
C ALA A 89 -2.07 -8.18 7.11
N HIS A 90 -1.35 -7.09 7.39
CA HIS A 90 -0.02 -6.84 6.83
C HIS A 90 1.01 -7.86 7.30
N THR A 91 0.95 -8.29 8.56
CA THR A 91 1.85 -9.32 9.10
C THR A 91 1.63 -10.67 8.41
N ILE A 92 0.36 -11.08 8.27
CA ILE A 92 -0.02 -12.31 7.56
C ILE A 92 0.41 -12.23 6.09
N GLY A 93 0.16 -11.10 5.44
CA GLY A 93 0.61 -10.82 4.08
C GLY A 93 2.11 -10.97 3.90
N LEU A 94 2.90 -10.30 4.75
CA LEU A 94 4.35 -10.35 4.75
C LEU A 94 4.85 -11.79 4.91
N TYR A 95 4.34 -12.54 5.87
CA TYR A 95 4.69 -13.96 6.04
C TYR A 95 4.28 -14.81 4.84
N GLY A 96 3.10 -14.60 4.28
CA GLY A 96 2.67 -15.25 3.05
C GLY A 96 3.62 -14.99 1.90
N GLY A 97 4.08 -13.75 1.73
CA GLY A 97 5.07 -13.38 0.72
C GLY A 97 6.44 -14.02 0.94
N VAL A 98 6.95 -14.00 2.18
CA VAL A 98 8.24 -14.61 2.55
C VAL A 98 8.21 -16.13 2.35
N ILE A 99 7.14 -16.79 2.79
CA ILE A 99 6.96 -18.24 2.61
C ILE A 99 6.85 -18.58 1.13
N ALA A 100 6.01 -17.86 0.38
CA ALA A 100 5.85 -18.08 -1.06
C ALA A 100 7.17 -17.91 -1.81
N PHE A 101 7.93 -16.86 -1.52
CA PHE A 101 9.26 -16.66 -2.09
C PHE A 101 10.22 -17.77 -1.68
N GLY A 102 10.32 -18.10 -0.39
CA GLY A 102 11.26 -19.09 0.12
C GLY A 102 11.03 -20.48 -0.45
N VAL A 103 9.77 -20.95 -0.47
CA VAL A 103 9.39 -22.25 -1.04
C VAL A 103 9.64 -22.26 -2.55
N TRP A 104 9.23 -21.22 -3.26
CA TRP A 104 9.44 -21.14 -4.71
C TRP A 104 10.93 -21.12 -5.04
N TYR A 105 11.71 -20.29 -4.35
CA TYR A 105 13.16 -20.20 -4.51
C TYR A 105 13.83 -21.56 -4.29
N PHE A 106 13.49 -22.26 -3.20
CA PHE A 106 14.02 -23.58 -2.91
C PHE A 106 13.70 -24.60 -4.01
N LEU A 107 12.45 -24.64 -4.49
CA LEU A 107 12.07 -25.53 -5.59
C LEU A 107 12.76 -25.19 -6.91
N ALA A 108 13.02 -23.90 -7.15
CA ALA A 108 13.77 -23.46 -8.33
C ALA A 108 15.25 -23.84 -8.25
N ASP A 109 15.86 -23.75 -7.07
CA ASP A 109 17.25 -24.17 -6.82
C ASP A 109 17.45 -25.68 -7.05
N LEU A 110 16.43 -26.48 -6.72
CA LEU A 110 16.38 -27.91 -7.05
C LEU A 110 16.14 -28.21 -8.55
N GLY A 111 15.96 -27.19 -9.39
CA GLY A 111 15.68 -27.34 -10.82
C GLY A 111 14.26 -27.86 -11.14
N LEU A 112 13.35 -27.86 -10.16
CA LEU A 112 11.99 -28.39 -10.35
C LEU A 112 11.07 -27.38 -11.06
N ILE A 113 11.27 -26.08 -10.80
CA ILE A 113 10.46 -25.00 -11.36
C ILE A 113 11.32 -23.79 -11.73
N ARG A 114 10.73 -22.81 -12.43
CA ARG A 114 11.40 -21.54 -12.77
C ARG A 114 11.67 -20.67 -11.54
N SER A 115 12.65 -19.76 -11.64
CA SER A 115 12.96 -18.79 -10.60
C SER A 115 11.76 -17.88 -10.24
N PRO A 116 11.65 -17.44 -8.97
CA PRO A 116 10.56 -16.56 -8.54
C PRO A 116 10.51 -15.24 -9.30
N SER A 117 9.30 -14.81 -9.68
CA SER A 117 9.06 -13.48 -10.23
C SER A 117 8.78 -12.49 -9.09
N ALA A 118 9.51 -11.37 -9.06
CA ALA A 118 9.29 -10.31 -8.08
C ALA A 118 7.83 -9.81 -8.09
N LEU A 119 7.24 -9.63 -9.28
CA LEU A 119 5.86 -9.22 -9.44
C LEU A 119 4.88 -10.26 -8.86
N ALA A 120 5.16 -11.56 -9.09
CA ALA A 120 4.31 -12.64 -8.60
C ALA A 120 4.34 -12.71 -7.06
N VAL A 121 5.52 -12.55 -6.45
CA VAL A 121 5.68 -12.54 -4.98
C VAL A 121 4.93 -11.36 -4.37
N VAL A 122 5.07 -10.16 -4.94
CA VAL A 122 4.32 -8.98 -4.49
C VAL A 122 2.81 -9.17 -4.66
N ALA A 123 2.37 -9.76 -5.77
CA ALA A 123 0.95 -10.05 -5.99
C ALA A 123 0.39 -11.04 -4.97
N ILE A 124 1.13 -12.11 -4.66
CA ILE A 124 0.76 -13.07 -3.61
C ILE A 124 0.67 -12.37 -2.26
N MET A 125 1.68 -11.58 -1.88
CA MET A 125 1.68 -10.81 -0.64
C MET A 125 0.45 -9.89 -0.54
N MET A 126 0.12 -9.19 -1.62
CA MET A 126 -1.06 -8.31 -1.70
C MET A 126 -2.37 -9.11 -1.55
N ILE A 127 -2.52 -10.21 -2.28
CA ILE A 127 -3.72 -11.07 -2.21
C ILE A 127 -3.91 -11.61 -0.80
N VAL A 128 -2.85 -12.14 -0.18
CA VAL A 128 -2.89 -12.66 1.18
C VAL A 128 -3.24 -11.55 2.18
N THR A 129 -2.65 -10.36 2.03
CA THR A 129 -2.98 -9.19 2.86
C THR A 129 -4.46 -8.82 2.76
N PHE A 130 -5.00 -8.69 1.55
CA PHE A 130 -6.41 -8.33 1.35
C PHE A 130 -7.37 -9.41 1.81
N ALA A 131 -7.03 -10.68 1.58
CA ALA A 131 -7.81 -11.81 2.08
C ALA A 131 -7.85 -11.79 3.62
N ALA A 132 -6.71 -11.65 4.29
CA ALA A 132 -6.61 -11.58 5.74
C ALA A 132 -7.40 -10.39 6.31
N TYR A 133 -7.28 -9.21 5.69
CA TYR A 133 -8.06 -8.04 6.08
C TYR A 133 -9.56 -8.24 5.89
N GLY A 134 -9.97 -8.80 4.74
CA GLY A 134 -11.37 -9.07 4.42
C GLY A 134 -12.01 -10.07 5.39
N LEU A 135 -11.33 -11.17 5.70
CA LEU A 135 -11.78 -12.18 6.66
C LEU A 135 -12.03 -11.57 8.05
N ARG A 136 -11.09 -10.75 8.53
CA ARG A 136 -11.26 -10.05 9.81
C ARG A 136 -12.44 -9.08 9.78
N LYS A 137 -12.65 -8.37 8.67
CA LYS A 137 -13.78 -7.45 8.52
C LYS A 137 -15.14 -8.17 8.48
N LEU A 138 -15.16 -9.41 7.98
CA LEU A 138 -16.33 -10.30 8.00
C LEU A 138 -16.58 -10.95 9.38
N GLY A 139 -15.70 -10.70 10.36
CA GLY A 139 -15.81 -11.25 11.71
C GLY A 139 -15.25 -12.65 11.87
N TRP A 140 -14.59 -13.20 10.85
CA TRP A 140 -13.90 -14.48 10.93
C TRP A 140 -12.52 -14.19 11.54
N ARG A 141 -12.41 -14.41 12.85
CA ARG A 141 -11.21 -14.14 13.66
C ARG A 141 -10.44 -15.41 13.93
#